data_AF-A0A922MZ81-F1
#
_entry.id   AF-A0A922MZ81-F1
#
_cell.length_a   1.000
_cell.length_b   1.000
_cell.length_c   1.000
_cell.angle_alpha   90.00
_cell.angle_beta   90.00
_cell.angle_gamma   90.00
#
_symmetry.space_group_name_H-M   'P 1'
#
loop_
_entity.id
_entity.type
_entity.pdbx_description
1 polymer ?
#
loop_
_entity_poly.entity_id
_entity_poly.type
_entity_poly.pdbx_seq_one_letter_code
_entity_poly.pdbx_strand_id
1 'polypeptide(L)'
;DAVTDKNRSYRKMYEFRCVFCLLFLIFSFNKVDLLENGLARTPPMGWMSWGYYRCGVKCEEGEHKCLNEQLILSVADSFYNEGYQEAGFEYIIIDDCWSEKKRDRNGRLVANKKRFPHGMKYLADYIHARGLKFGMYTNVANTTCMRYPGSLSHMELDAKTFAEWGVDYLKVDGCYVSEEILNTGEFIRFLI
;
A
#
# COMPACT_ATOMS: atom_id res chain seq x y z
N ASP A 1 25.59 -24.30 63.80
CA ASP A 1 24.71 -23.16 64.10
C ASP A 1 23.56 -23.06 63.10
N ALA A 2 22.33 -23.17 63.59
CA ALA A 2 21.10 -23.12 62.78
C ALA A 2 20.89 -21.79 62.03
N VAL A 3 21.63 -20.75 62.40
CA VAL A 3 21.56 -19.40 61.81
C VAL A 3 22.19 -19.36 60.41
N THR A 4 23.30 -20.07 60.19
CA THR A 4 24.00 -20.09 58.88
C THR A 4 23.22 -20.86 57.82
N ASP A 5 22.49 -21.91 58.20
CA ASP A 5 21.68 -22.71 57.27
C ASP A 5 20.41 -21.97 56.81
N LYS A 6 19.77 -21.23 57.73
CA LYS A 6 18.63 -20.37 57.42
C LYS A 6 18.99 -19.29 56.40
N ASN A 7 20.14 -18.63 56.59
CA ASN A 7 20.64 -17.60 55.66
C ASN A 7 20.98 -18.17 54.27
N ARG A 8 21.47 -19.41 54.19
CA ARG A 8 21.73 -20.10 52.92
C ARG A 8 20.43 -20.43 52.17
N SER A 9 19.40 -20.84 52.90
CA SER A 9 18.06 -21.09 52.35
C SER A 9 17.40 -19.82 51.82
N TYR A 10 17.46 -18.71 52.58
CA TYR A 10 16.94 -17.42 52.12
C TYR A 10 17.65 -16.92 50.86
N ARG A 11 18.98 -17.06 50.79
CA ARG A 11 19.75 -16.66 49.61
C ARG A 11 19.37 -17.47 48.36
N LYS A 12 19.20 -18.80 48.48
CA LYS A 12 18.70 -19.64 47.38
C LYS A 12 17.29 -19.27 46.93
N MET A 13 16.38 -18.96 47.87
CA MET A 13 15.03 -18.49 47.54
C MET A 13 15.03 -17.14 46.81
N TYR A 14 15.91 -16.21 47.20
CA TYR A 14 16.07 -14.92 46.51
C TYR A 14 16.62 -15.11 45.08
N GLU A 15 17.66 -15.93 44.91
CA GLU A 15 18.22 -16.27 43.59
C GLU A 15 17.16 -16.90 42.67
N PHE A 16 16.38 -17.88 43.17
CA PHE A 16 15.30 -18.51 42.40
C PHE A 16 14.20 -17.52 42.01
N ARG A 17 13.83 -16.59 42.91
CA ARG A 17 12.82 -15.56 42.61
C ARG A 17 13.33 -14.55 41.59
N CYS A 18 14.60 -14.14 41.66
CA CYS A 18 15.22 -13.26 40.68
C CYS A 18 15.28 -13.91 39.29
N VAL A 19 15.67 -15.18 39.20
CA VAL A 19 15.67 -15.93 37.92
C VAL A 19 14.26 -16.08 37.36
N PHE A 20 13.26 -16.38 38.20
CA PHE A 20 11.87 -16.51 37.75
C PHE A 20 11.28 -15.17 37.28
N CYS A 21 11.59 -14.06 37.97
CA CYS A 21 11.20 -12.71 37.54
C CYS A 21 11.89 -12.30 36.22
N LEU A 22 13.17 -12.64 36.03
CA LEU A 22 13.90 -12.37 34.78
C LEU A 22 13.33 -13.18 33.60
N LEU A 23 13.02 -14.46 33.81
CA LEU A 23 12.38 -15.30 32.80
C LEU A 23 10.98 -14.76 32.46
N PHE A 24 10.18 -14.37 33.46
CA PHE A 24 8.86 -13.79 33.23
C PHE A 24 8.94 -12.47 32.44
N LEU A 25 9.92 -11.61 32.71
CA LEU A 25 10.17 -10.38 31.94
C LEU A 25 10.55 -10.67 30.48
N ILE A 26 11.38 -11.68 30.22
CA ILE A 26 11.78 -12.08 28.86
C ILE A 26 10.57 -12.64 28.08
N PHE A 27 9.69 -13.40 28.73
CA PHE A 27 8.46 -13.94 28.12
C PHE A 27 7.29 -12.94 28.05
N SER A 28 7.40 -11.76 28.70
CA SER A 28 6.37 -10.71 28.69
C SER A 28 6.54 -9.70 27.55
N PHE A 29 7.59 -9.81 26.75
CA PHE A 29 7.70 -9.03 25.51
C PHE A 29 6.72 -9.60 24.49
N ASN A 30 5.53 -9.01 24.40
CA ASN A 30 4.66 -9.19 23.25
C ASN A 30 5.47 -8.84 22.00
N LYS A 31 5.72 -9.83 21.14
CA LYS A 31 6.31 -9.57 19.82
C LYS A 31 5.30 -8.73 19.04
N VAL A 32 5.71 -7.52 18.69
CA VAL A 32 5.00 -6.72 17.70
C VAL A 32 5.59 -7.09 16.36
N ASP A 33 4.87 -7.90 15.59
CA ASP A 33 5.23 -8.18 14.20
C ASP A 33 4.86 -6.96 13.36
N LEU A 34 5.83 -6.05 13.20
CA LEU A 34 5.71 -4.96 12.23
C LEU A 34 5.80 -5.54 10.82
N LEU A 35 5.11 -4.91 9.87
CA LEU A 35 5.26 -5.22 8.45
C LEU A 35 6.64 -4.74 7.99
N GLU A 36 7.64 -5.60 8.14
CA GLU A 36 9.01 -5.37 7.72
C GLU A 36 9.22 -6.00 6.33
N ASN A 37 8.77 -5.28 5.29
CA ASN A 37 8.84 -5.72 3.90
C ASN A 37 10.10 -5.25 3.16
N GLY A 38 11.05 -4.60 3.86
CA GLY A 38 12.29 -4.11 3.25
C GLY A 38 12.16 -2.89 2.34
N LEU A 39 10.94 -2.34 2.17
CA LEU A 39 10.67 -1.17 1.32
C LEU A 39 10.67 0.15 2.12
N ALA A 40 10.64 1.28 1.40
CA ALA A 40 10.52 2.63 1.97
C ALA A 40 11.52 2.96 3.11
N ARG A 41 12.76 2.45 3.00
CA ARG A 41 13.87 2.78 3.93
C ARG A 41 14.25 4.26 3.89
N THR A 42 14.00 4.90 2.75
CA THR A 42 13.98 6.34 2.57
C THR A 42 12.57 6.76 2.11
N PRO A 43 12.19 8.04 2.27
CA PRO A 43 10.93 8.54 1.74
C PRO A 43 10.79 8.21 0.24
N PRO A 44 9.69 7.59 -0.21
CA PRO A 44 9.45 7.32 -1.62
C PRO A 44 9.40 8.61 -2.44
N MET A 45 10.04 8.61 -3.61
CA MET A 45 10.11 9.76 -4.52
C MET A 45 9.49 9.42 -5.86
N GLY A 46 8.59 10.28 -6.34
CA GLY A 46 7.89 10.03 -7.60
C GLY A 46 6.87 11.10 -7.96
N TRP A 47 5.96 10.73 -8.86
CA TRP A 47 4.86 11.55 -9.34
C TRP A 47 3.52 10.85 -9.08
N MET A 48 2.48 11.64 -8.80
CA MET A 48 1.13 11.13 -8.56
C MET A 48 0.10 11.99 -9.31
N SER A 49 -0.81 11.33 -10.03
CA SER A 49 -1.74 12.01 -10.95
C SER A 49 -2.68 13.02 -10.26
N TRP A 50 -3.05 12.79 -9.00
CA TRP A 50 -3.99 13.63 -8.27
C TRP A 50 -3.57 15.10 -8.15
N GLY A 51 -2.27 15.36 -8.02
CA GLY A 51 -1.74 16.70 -7.73
C GLY A 51 -2.17 17.76 -8.74
N TYR A 52 -2.28 17.38 -10.02
CA TYR A 52 -2.66 18.31 -11.09
C TYR A 52 -3.91 17.86 -11.88
N TYR A 53 -4.00 16.55 -12.19
CA TYR A 53 -5.02 16.00 -13.09
C TYR A 53 -6.32 15.68 -12.36
N ARG A 54 -6.28 15.40 -11.05
CA ARG A 54 -7.45 15.05 -10.22
C ARG A 54 -8.29 13.96 -10.91
N CYS A 55 -9.61 14.04 -10.81
CA CYS A 55 -10.57 13.15 -11.49
C CYS A 55 -10.88 13.61 -12.93
N GLY A 56 -9.87 13.87 -13.75
CA GLY A 56 -10.04 14.35 -15.14
C GLY A 56 -10.50 13.26 -16.09
N VAL A 57 -11.79 12.92 -16.11
CA VAL A 57 -12.33 11.82 -16.94
C VAL A 57 -12.93 12.26 -18.28
N LYS A 58 -13.05 13.57 -18.50
CA LYS A 58 -13.67 14.20 -19.68
C LYS A 58 -12.66 14.44 -20.80
N CYS A 59 -12.17 13.36 -21.38
CA CYS A 59 -11.08 13.41 -22.35
C CYS A 59 -11.44 13.99 -23.73
N GLU A 60 -12.72 14.00 -24.08
CA GLU A 60 -13.20 14.47 -25.39
C GLU A 60 -13.53 15.96 -25.41
N GLU A 61 -13.65 16.59 -24.24
CA GLU A 61 -14.08 17.99 -24.12
C GLU A 61 -12.91 18.98 -24.26
N GLY A 62 -11.77 18.54 -24.82
CA GLY A 62 -10.56 19.37 -24.97
C GLY A 62 -9.86 19.71 -23.65
N GLU A 63 -10.23 19.06 -22.55
CA GLU A 63 -9.57 19.30 -21.27
C GLU A 63 -8.14 18.75 -21.28
N HIS A 64 -7.15 19.61 -21.08
CA HIS A 64 -5.73 19.25 -20.86
C HIS A 64 -5.47 18.43 -19.58
N LYS A 65 -6.52 17.89 -18.95
CA LYS A 65 -6.49 17.17 -17.69
C LYS A 65 -6.98 15.72 -17.79
N CYS A 66 -7.19 15.21 -19.00
CA CYS A 66 -7.59 13.83 -19.19
C CYS A 66 -6.61 12.84 -18.53
N LEU A 67 -7.09 12.07 -17.57
CA LEU A 67 -6.41 10.95 -16.96
C LEU A 67 -6.59 9.71 -17.84
N ASN A 68 -5.67 9.48 -18.78
CA ASN A 68 -5.66 8.34 -19.70
C ASN A 68 -4.28 7.70 -19.81
N GLU A 69 -4.22 6.58 -20.54
CA GLU A 69 -3.01 5.83 -20.82
C GLU A 69 -1.92 6.71 -21.43
N GLN A 70 -2.25 7.51 -22.45
CA GLN A 70 -1.29 8.39 -23.13
C GLN A 70 -0.60 9.36 -22.17
N LEU A 71 -1.34 9.94 -21.22
CA LEU A 71 -0.76 10.78 -20.18
C LEU A 71 0.28 10.00 -19.38
N ILE A 72 -0.06 8.81 -18.90
CA ILE A 72 0.83 8.01 -18.04
C ILE A 72 2.09 7.59 -18.80
N LEU A 73 1.96 7.18 -20.07
CA LEU A 73 3.10 6.87 -20.93
C LEU A 73 4.01 8.10 -21.10
N SER A 74 3.44 9.28 -21.34
CA SER A 74 4.22 10.52 -21.48
C SER A 74 4.97 10.91 -20.21
N VAL A 75 4.38 10.70 -19.02
CA VAL A 75 5.06 10.94 -17.75
C VAL A 75 6.22 9.97 -17.56
N ALA A 76 6.05 8.70 -17.92
CA ALA A 76 7.13 7.71 -17.89
C ALA A 76 8.27 8.06 -18.85
N ASP A 77 7.95 8.52 -20.06
CA ASP A 77 8.95 8.99 -21.01
C ASP A 77 9.69 10.24 -20.51
N SER A 78 9.01 11.21 -19.89
CA SER A 78 9.67 12.37 -19.28
C SER A 78 10.61 11.94 -18.15
N PHE A 79 10.17 11.02 -17.28
CA PHE A 79 11.02 10.51 -16.21
C PHE A 79 12.31 9.89 -16.73
N TYR A 80 12.20 9.12 -17.81
CA TYR A 80 13.31 8.43 -18.46
C TYR A 80 14.24 9.35 -19.25
N ASN A 81 13.71 10.39 -19.91
CA ASN A 81 14.49 11.23 -20.82
C ASN A 81 15.02 12.53 -20.20
N GLU A 82 14.44 13.01 -19.10
CA GLU A 82 14.67 14.38 -18.60
C GLU A 82 15.41 14.47 -17.26
N GLY A 83 15.98 13.36 -16.75
CA GLY A 83 16.86 13.41 -15.57
C GLY A 83 16.16 13.14 -14.22
N TYR A 84 14.88 12.77 -14.21
CA TYR A 84 14.13 12.58 -12.96
C TYR A 84 14.60 11.34 -12.18
N GLN A 85 14.95 10.26 -12.88
CA GLN A 85 15.46 9.03 -12.25
C GLN A 85 16.83 9.26 -11.61
N GLU A 86 17.70 10.03 -12.26
CA GLU A 86 19.01 10.44 -11.74
C GLU A 86 18.88 11.30 -10.48
N ALA A 87 17.78 12.05 -10.36
CA ALA A 87 17.42 12.79 -9.16
C ALA A 87 16.72 11.94 -8.09
N GLY A 88 16.49 10.65 -8.35
CA GLY A 88 15.91 9.67 -7.41
C GLY A 88 14.40 9.50 -7.50
N PHE A 89 13.70 10.14 -8.45
CA PHE A 89 12.27 9.96 -8.64
C PHE A 89 12.00 8.69 -9.46
N GLU A 90 11.37 7.69 -8.84
CA GLU A 90 11.20 6.36 -9.45
C GLU A 90 9.75 5.87 -9.52
N TYR A 91 8.82 6.45 -8.75
CA TYR A 91 7.42 6.02 -8.72
C TYR A 91 6.52 6.86 -9.65
N ILE A 92 5.67 6.18 -10.43
CA ILE A 92 4.55 6.80 -11.18
C ILE A 92 3.24 6.23 -10.65
N ILE A 93 2.47 7.05 -9.95
CA ILE A 93 1.28 6.63 -9.20
C ILE A 93 0.01 7.18 -9.87
N ILE A 94 -0.89 6.28 -10.26
CA ILE A 94 -2.25 6.64 -10.71
C ILE A 94 -3.18 6.69 -9.50
N ASP A 95 -3.79 7.85 -9.27
CA ASP A 95 -4.76 8.07 -8.20
C ASP A 95 -6.20 7.68 -8.59
N ASP A 96 -7.21 8.14 -7.84
CA ASP A 96 -8.63 7.85 -8.07
C ASP A 96 -9.09 8.13 -9.52
N CYS A 97 -10.26 7.59 -9.88
CA CYS A 97 -10.89 7.74 -11.19
C CYS A 97 -10.20 7.02 -12.35
N TRP A 98 -9.39 5.98 -12.10
CA TRP A 98 -8.79 5.16 -13.15
C TRP A 98 -9.71 4.05 -13.68
N SER A 99 -10.60 3.52 -12.84
CA SER A 99 -11.39 2.32 -13.13
C SER A 99 -12.69 2.60 -13.89
N GLU A 100 -13.35 1.53 -14.34
CA GLU A 100 -14.77 1.54 -14.62
C GLU A 100 -15.60 1.80 -13.35
N LYS A 101 -16.85 2.24 -13.52
CA LYS A 101 -17.81 2.41 -12.41
C LYS A 101 -18.32 1.09 -11.83
N LYS A 102 -18.07 -0.04 -12.51
CA LYS A 102 -18.48 -1.37 -12.08
C LYS A 102 -17.32 -2.34 -12.21
N ARG A 103 -17.24 -3.28 -11.26
CA ARG A 103 -16.39 -4.47 -11.33
C ARG A 103 -16.86 -5.40 -12.44
N ASP A 104 -16.00 -6.32 -12.87
CA ASP A 104 -16.40 -7.38 -13.79
C ASP A 104 -17.29 -8.44 -13.13
N ARG A 105 -17.71 -9.44 -13.91
CA ARG A 105 -18.57 -10.54 -13.43
C ARG A 105 -17.93 -11.41 -12.32
N ASN A 106 -16.61 -11.35 -12.18
CA ASN A 106 -15.84 -12.09 -11.17
C ASN A 106 -15.52 -11.20 -9.96
N GLY A 107 -16.05 -9.97 -9.90
CA GLY A 107 -15.79 -9.03 -8.83
C GLY A 107 -14.45 -8.30 -8.94
N ARG A 108 -13.72 -8.41 -10.05
CA ARG A 108 -12.41 -7.74 -10.21
C ARG A 108 -12.57 -6.29 -10.62
N LEU A 109 -11.63 -5.45 -10.17
CA LEU A 109 -11.49 -4.08 -10.67
C LEU A 109 -11.13 -4.12 -12.16
N VAL A 110 -11.68 -3.17 -12.92
CA VAL A 110 -11.48 -3.06 -14.37
C VAL A 110 -11.04 -1.64 -14.67
N ALA A 111 -9.92 -1.48 -15.39
CA ALA A 111 -9.52 -0.17 -15.88
C ALA A 111 -10.57 0.38 -16.85
N ASN A 112 -10.78 1.70 -16.86
CA ASN A 112 -11.73 2.27 -17.81
C ASN A 112 -11.28 2.00 -19.25
N LYS A 113 -12.11 1.28 -20.02
CA LYS A 113 -11.70 0.72 -21.33
C LYS A 113 -11.43 1.77 -22.39
N LYS A 114 -12.02 2.96 -22.25
CA LYS A 114 -11.82 4.06 -23.20
C LYS A 114 -10.52 4.81 -22.92
N ARG A 115 -10.22 5.07 -21.64
CA ARG A 115 -9.03 5.83 -21.23
C ARG A 115 -7.79 4.96 -21.10
N PHE A 116 -7.97 3.68 -20.80
CA PHE A 116 -6.90 2.70 -20.61
C PHE A 116 -7.17 1.43 -21.43
N PRO A 117 -7.15 1.53 -22.77
CA PRO A 117 -7.54 0.44 -23.66
C PRO A 117 -6.65 -0.80 -23.53
N HIS A 118 -5.36 -0.66 -23.19
CA HIS A 118 -4.46 -1.80 -23.00
C HIS A 118 -4.42 -2.31 -21.56
N GLY A 119 -5.06 -1.60 -20.62
CA GLY A 119 -5.17 -1.99 -19.22
C GLY A 119 -3.92 -1.71 -18.37
N MET A 120 -4.02 -2.00 -17.06
CA MET A 120 -2.99 -1.62 -16.09
C MET A 120 -1.71 -2.44 -16.19
N LYS A 121 -1.80 -3.72 -16.57
CA LYS A 121 -0.60 -4.54 -16.78
C LYS A 121 0.28 -3.97 -17.90
N TYR A 122 -0.32 -3.50 -18.98
CA TYR A 122 0.42 -2.86 -20.07
C TYR A 122 1.16 -1.60 -19.58
N LEU A 123 0.52 -0.77 -18.76
CA LEU A 123 1.16 0.40 -18.15
C LEU A 123 2.32 0.01 -17.24
N ALA A 124 2.13 -1.00 -16.39
CA ALA A 124 3.19 -1.51 -15.51
C ALA A 124 4.39 -2.00 -16.33
N ASP A 125 4.16 -2.87 -17.31
CA ASP A 125 5.21 -3.42 -18.19
C ASP A 125 5.98 -2.28 -18.89
N TYR A 126 5.29 -1.23 -19.35
CA TYR A 126 5.89 -0.08 -20.01
C TYR A 126 6.73 0.80 -19.06
N ILE A 127 6.25 1.02 -17.84
CA ILE A 127 6.93 1.77 -16.78
C ILE A 127 8.16 0.99 -16.31
N HIS A 128 8.03 -0.31 -16.08
CA HIS A 128 9.13 -1.20 -15.67
C HIS A 128 10.22 -1.28 -16.74
N ALA A 129 9.88 -1.27 -18.03
CA ALA A 129 10.85 -1.25 -19.11
C ALA A 129 11.76 -0.01 -19.11
N ARG A 130 11.38 1.06 -18.38
CA ARG A 130 12.19 2.28 -18.14
C ARG A 130 12.91 2.27 -16.81
N GLY A 131 12.87 1.17 -16.06
CA GLY A 131 13.44 1.09 -14.72
C GLY A 131 12.68 1.90 -13.66
N LEU A 132 11.44 2.26 -13.94
CA LEU A 132 10.53 2.96 -13.02
C LEU A 132 9.63 1.97 -12.28
N LYS A 133 8.91 2.44 -11.27
CA LYS A 133 7.98 1.69 -10.43
C LYS A 133 6.55 2.18 -10.62
N PHE A 134 5.60 1.27 -10.73
CA PHE A 134 4.20 1.58 -10.98
C PHE A 134 3.37 1.57 -9.69
N GLY A 135 2.62 2.65 -9.45
CA GLY A 135 1.73 2.77 -8.31
C GLY A 135 0.26 2.90 -8.68
N MET A 136 -0.60 2.33 -7.84
CA MET A 136 -2.05 2.33 -7.99
C MET A 136 -2.76 2.86 -6.76
N TYR A 137 -4.06 3.09 -6.92
CA TYR A 137 -4.95 3.62 -5.89
C TYR A 137 -6.14 2.69 -5.65
N THR A 138 -6.50 2.55 -4.37
CA THR A 138 -7.77 2.01 -3.91
C THR A 138 -8.27 2.72 -2.64
N ASN A 139 -9.44 2.32 -2.14
CA ASN A 139 -10.06 2.84 -0.92
C ASN A 139 -10.56 1.68 -0.04
N VAL A 140 -10.47 1.82 1.28
CA VAL A 140 -10.86 0.74 2.23
C VAL A 140 -12.36 0.52 2.35
N ALA A 141 -13.17 1.47 1.90
CA ALA A 141 -14.64 1.35 1.88
C ALA A 141 -15.16 0.80 0.55
N ASN A 142 -16.48 0.63 0.44
CA ASN A 142 -17.15 0.14 -0.78
C ASN A 142 -16.95 1.06 -2.00
N THR A 143 -16.66 2.34 -1.78
CA THR A 143 -16.48 3.32 -2.85
C THR A 143 -15.31 4.24 -2.57
N THR A 144 -14.56 4.61 -3.60
CA THR A 144 -13.52 5.64 -3.55
C THR A 144 -14.12 7.02 -3.29
N CYS A 145 -13.28 8.01 -2.96
CA CYS A 145 -13.70 9.40 -2.75
C CYS A 145 -14.57 9.94 -3.90
N MET A 146 -14.20 9.62 -5.14
CA MET A 146 -14.92 10.00 -6.37
C MET A 146 -15.98 8.99 -6.84
N ARG A 147 -16.44 8.13 -5.92
CA ARG A 147 -17.53 7.17 -6.14
C ARG A 147 -17.23 6.17 -7.26
N TYR A 148 -16.01 5.66 -7.31
CA TYR A 148 -15.64 4.44 -8.05
C TYR A 148 -15.65 3.23 -7.10
N PRO A 149 -15.61 1.98 -7.59
CA PRO A 149 -15.55 0.80 -6.72
C PRO A 149 -14.32 0.86 -5.79
N GLY A 150 -14.54 0.75 -4.48
CA GLY A 150 -13.49 0.56 -3.48
C GLY A 150 -13.31 -0.91 -3.10
N SER A 151 -12.37 -1.22 -2.22
CA SER A 151 -11.91 -2.59 -1.93
C SER A 151 -12.61 -3.30 -0.78
N LEU A 152 -13.58 -2.67 -0.10
CA LEU A 152 -14.32 -3.38 0.95
C LEU A 152 -14.95 -4.67 0.41
N SER A 153 -14.82 -5.75 1.19
CA SER A 153 -15.23 -7.11 0.82
C SER A 153 -14.49 -7.75 -0.38
N HIS A 154 -13.50 -7.06 -0.97
CA HIS A 154 -12.72 -7.53 -2.13
C HIS A 154 -11.20 -7.39 -1.92
N MET A 155 -10.74 -7.06 -0.72
CA MET A 155 -9.33 -6.70 -0.46
C MET A 155 -8.34 -7.76 -0.94
N GLU A 156 -8.58 -9.04 -0.66
CA GLU A 156 -7.68 -10.12 -1.10
C GLU A 156 -7.67 -10.28 -2.62
N LEU A 157 -8.84 -10.19 -3.27
CA LEU A 157 -8.95 -10.26 -4.72
C LEU A 157 -8.25 -9.07 -5.39
N ASP A 158 -8.43 -7.87 -4.83
CA ASP A 158 -7.83 -6.65 -5.34
C ASP A 158 -6.31 -6.67 -5.13
N ALA A 159 -5.81 -7.14 -3.97
CA ALA A 159 -4.39 -7.35 -3.73
C ALA A 159 -3.75 -8.25 -4.79
N LYS A 160 -4.37 -9.41 -5.06
CA LYS A 160 -3.93 -10.33 -6.13
C LYS A 160 -4.00 -9.67 -7.50
N THR A 161 -5.05 -8.90 -7.77
CA THR A 161 -5.21 -8.18 -9.03
C THR A 161 -4.08 -7.16 -9.25
N PHE A 162 -3.72 -6.39 -8.22
CA PHE A 162 -2.62 -5.42 -8.30
C PHE A 162 -1.26 -6.12 -8.47
N ALA A 163 -1.00 -7.21 -7.74
CA ALA A 163 0.21 -8.00 -7.90
C ALA A 163 0.31 -8.62 -9.31
N GLU A 164 -0.77 -9.20 -9.84
CA GLU A 164 -0.84 -9.74 -11.21
C GLU A 164 -0.59 -8.68 -12.29
N TRP A 165 -0.97 -7.43 -12.02
CA TRP A 165 -0.69 -6.31 -12.92
C TRP A 165 0.72 -5.76 -12.80
N GLY A 166 1.51 -6.16 -11.78
CA GLY A 166 2.87 -5.64 -11.56
C GLY A 166 2.89 -4.28 -10.85
N VAL A 167 1.98 -4.06 -9.89
CA VAL A 167 1.99 -2.84 -9.07
C VAL A 167 3.06 -2.93 -7.97
N ASP A 168 3.86 -1.88 -7.83
CA ASP A 168 4.94 -1.74 -6.84
C ASP A 168 4.56 -0.87 -5.63
N TYR A 169 3.49 -0.08 -5.76
CA TYR A 169 3.02 0.85 -4.73
C TYR A 169 1.50 0.91 -4.72
N LEU A 170 0.88 0.84 -3.53
CA LEU A 170 -0.56 1.01 -3.40
C LEU A 170 -0.89 2.14 -2.43
N LYS A 171 -1.51 3.21 -2.95
CA LYS A 171 -2.19 4.21 -2.12
C LYS A 171 -3.56 3.65 -1.72
N VAL A 172 -3.81 3.59 -0.42
CA VAL A 172 -5.07 3.10 0.15
C VAL A 172 -5.74 4.25 0.90
N ASP A 173 -6.89 4.69 0.41
CA ASP A 173 -7.64 5.82 0.93
C ASP A 173 -8.73 5.42 1.94
N GLY A 174 -9.27 6.42 2.66
CA GLY A 174 -10.20 6.25 3.78
C GLY A 174 -11.57 6.91 3.60
N CYS A 175 -11.95 7.32 2.39
CA CYS A 175 -13.25 7.93 2.15
C CYS A 175 -14.39 6.96 2.43
N TYR A 176 -15.45 7.45 3.10
CA TYR A 176 -16.68 6.70 3.40
C TYR A 176 -16.49 5.45 4.27
N VAL A 177 -15.38 5.37 5.01
CA VAL A 177 -15.14 4.34 6.02
C VAL A 177 -15.91 4.67 7.30
N SER A 178 -16.41 3.65 8.01
CA SER A 178 -16.98 3.85 9.35
C SER A 178 -15.85 3.97 10.39
N GLU A 179 -16.12 4.68 11.51
CA GLU A 179 -15.17 4.75 12.63
C GLU A 179 -14.83 3.36 13.20
N GLU A 180 -15.78 2.44 13.19
CA GLU A 180 -15.58 1.05 13.64
C GLU A 180 -14.43 0.38 12.87
N ILE A 181 -14.42 0.49 11.53
CA ILE A 181 -13.39 -0.11 10.68
C ILE A 181 -12.03 0.57 10.90
N LEU A 182 -12.00 1.89 11.12
CA LEU A 182 -10.76 2.61 11.43
C LEU A 182 -10.17 2.20 12.78
N ASN A 183 -11.04 1.94 13.77
CA ASN A 183 -10.62 1.66 15.15
C ASN A 183 -10.20 0.20 15.36
N THR A 184 -10.75 -0.75 14.60
CA THR A 184 -10.37 -2.17 14.75
C THR A 184 -9.07 -2.51 14.05
N GLY A 185 -8.61 -1.67 13.10
CA GLY A 185 -7.41 -1.93 12.33
C GLY A 185 -7.43 -3.29 11.64
N GLU A 186 -8.63 -3.85 11.38
CA GLU A 186 -8.78 -5.16 10.78
C GLU A 186 -8.00 -5.16 9.47
N PHE A 187 -6.97 -6.00 9.49
CA PHE A 187 -5.70 -5.74 8.87
C PHE A 187 -5.84 -5.59 7.36
N ILE A 188 -5.54 -4.40 6.87
CA ILE A 188 -5.13 -4.18 5.49
C ILE A 188 -3.76 -4.86 5.32
N ARG A 189 -3.75 -6.19 5.25
CA ARG A 189 -2.59 -6.97 4.79
C ARG A 189 -2.66 -7.03 3.26
N PHE A 190 -2.35 -5.90 2.63
CA PHE A 190 -1.86 -5.94 1.25
C PHE A 190 -0.46 -6.56 1.31
N LEU A 191 -0.36 -7.88 1.12
CA LEU A 191 0.90 -8.55 0.83
C LEU A 191 1.22 -8.26 -0.65
N ILE A 192 1.73 -7.07 -0.91
CA ILE A 192 2.27 -6.66 -2.22
C ILE A 192 3.79 -6.59 -2.05
#